data_AF-A0AAE0JQ64-F1
#
_entry.id   AF-A0AAE0JQ64-F1
#
_cell.length_a   1.000
_cell.length_b   1.000
_cell.length_c   1.000
_cell.angle_alpha   90.00
_cell.angle_beta   90.00
_cell.angle_gamma   90.00
#
_symmetry.space_group_name_H-M   'P 1'
#
loop_
_entity.id
_entity.type
_entity.pdbx_description
1 polymer ?
#
loop_
_entity_poly.entity_id
_entity_poly.type
_entity_poly.pdbx_seq_one_letter_code
_entity_poly.pdbx_strand_id
1 'polypeptide(L)'
;MSSRYCGRPPRDVLTSMIRLALLASYPHTLVPLDGDGHHNLESWDTTIRHFLRMENLHVFLDTDIPEPDRNNRRLWETWSTGRAVAKYALCETLSKPHIRERLRRHGWDSENKNPKYHYDLVWSLWGHLIPA
;
A
#
# COMPACT_ATOMS: atom_id res chain seq x y z
N MET A 1 21.39 -34.99 -20.10
CA MET A 1 19.97 -34.60 -20.17
C MET A 1 19.29 -35.22 -18.96
N SER A 2 19.34 -34.60 -17.78
CA SER A 2 18.50 -33.48 -17.28
C SER A 2 17.00 -33.77 -17.38
N SER A 3 16.39 -34.16 -16.26
CA SER A 3 15.07 -33.68 -15.83
C SER A 3 14.73 -34.29 -14.46
N ARG A 4 15.31 -33.72 -13.41
CA ARG A 4 14.65 -33.66 -12.11
C ARG A 4 14.58 -32.18 -11.82
N TYR A 5 13.38 -31.66 -11.63
CA TYR A 5 13.01 -30.65 -10.65
C TYR A 5 11.58 -30.21 -11.00
N CYS A 6 10.62 -31.07 -10.65
CA CYS A 6 9.46 -30.59 -9.90
C CYS A 6 10.00 -29.98 -8.60
N GLY A 7 10.59 -28.79 -8.69
CA GLY A 7 10.92 -27.97 -7.55
C GLY A 7 9.67 -27.16 -7.22
N ARG A 8 9.15 -27.33 -6.00
CA ARG A 8 8.09 -26.48 -5.48
C ARG A 8 8.41 -25.01 -5.77
N PRO A 9 7.42 -24.18 -6.13
CA PRO A 9 7.64 -22.73 -6.11
C PRO A 9 8.23 -22.37 -4.74
N PRO A 10 9.25 -21.49 -4.67
CA PRO A 10 9.78 -21.07 -3.39
C PRO A 10 8.61 -20.60 -2.53
N ARG A 11 8.65 -21.05 -1.28
CA ARG A 11 7.61 -20.94 -0.25
C ARG A 11 7.36 -19.49 0.19
N ASP A 12 7.68 -18.51 -0.66
CA ASP A 12 7.89 -17.12 -0.30
C ASP A 12 6.95 -16.19 -1.08
N VAL A 13 6.55 -16.48 -2.33
CA VAL A 13 5.63 -15.57 -3.06
C VAL A 13 4.18 -15.83 -2.66
N LEU A 14 3.73 -17.08 -2.70
CA LEU A 14 2.37 -17.45 -2.27
C LEU A 14 2.21 -17.26 -0.76
N THR A 15 3.27 -17.47 0.02
CA THR A 15 3.26 -17.24 1.47
C THR A 15 3.38 -15.76 1.80
N SER A 16 4.09 -14.94 1.03
CA SER A 16 3.98 -13.47 1.16
C SER A 16 2.60 -12.98 0.74
N MET A 17 1.98 -13.53 -0.31
CA MET A 17 0.59 -13.18 -0.69
C MET A 17 -0.43 -13.59 0.36
N ILE A 18 -0.30 -14.78 0.94
CA ILE A 18 -1.16 -15.26 2.04
C ILE A 18 -0.87 -14.46 3.32
N ARG A 19 0.38 -14.12 3.61
CA ARG A 19 0.75 -13.26 4.75
C ARG A 19 0.30 -11.82 4.57
N LEU A 20 0.42 -11.25 3.37
CA LEU A 20 -0.04 -9.91 3.01
C LEU A 20 -1.56 -9.84 3.01
N ALA A 21 -2.24 -10.87 2.49
CA ALA A 21 -3.69 -11.01 2.59
C ALA A 21 -4.13 -11.22 4.05
N LEU A 22 -3.42 -12.02 4.85
CA LEU A 22 -3.68 -12.18 6.28
C LEU A 22 -3.42 -10.89 7.05
N LEU A 23 -2.32 -10.18 6.79
CA LEU A 23 -1.99 -8.88 7.37
C LEU A 23 -3.04 -7.83 7.00
N ALA A 24 -3.48 -7.81 5.74
CA ALA A 24 -4.62 -7.02 5.29
C ALA A 24 -5.95 -7.46 5.94
N SER A 25 -6.07 -8.74 6.34
CA SER A 25 -7.19 -9.30 7.12
C SER A 25 -7.06 -9.08 8.63
N TYR A 26 -5.98 -8.46 9.11
CA TYR A 26 -5.79 -8.02 10.50
C TYR A 26 -6.00 -6.50 10.60
N PRO A 27 -7.27 -6.03 10.54
CA PRO A 27 -7.60 -4.60 10.54
C PRO A 27 -7.16 -3.88 11.81
N HIS A 28 -6.85 -4.61 12.89
CA HIS A 28 -6.38 -4.04 14.16
C HIS A 28 -4.98 -3.39 14.08
N THR A 29 -4.23 -3.63 13.01
CA THR A 29 -2.93 -2.99 12.80
C THR A 29 -2.96 -1.75 11.94
N LEU A 30 -4.08 -1.40 11.30
CA LEU A 30 -4.20 -0.18 10.51
C LEU A 30 -5.01 0.86 11.27
N VAL A 31 -4.44 2.06 11.43
CA VAL A 31 -5.15 3.19 12.01
C VAL A 31 -5.92 3.88 10.88
N PRO A 32 -7.26 4.03 10.97
CA PRO A 32 -7.99 4.79 9.98
C PRO A 32 -7.68 6.29 10.12
N LEU A 33 -7.59 6.97 8.99
CA LEU A 33 -7.55 8.43 8.99
C LEU A 33 -8.92 8.95 9.45
N ASP A 34 -8.92 9.88 10.40
CA ASP A 34 -10.11 10.37 11.09
C ASP A 34 -10.38 11.87 10.88
N GLY A 35 -9.41 12.61 10.34
CA GLY A 35 -9.62 14.00 9.94
C GLY A 35 -8.44 14.89 10.31
N ASP A 36 -8.74 16.10 10.78
CA ASP A 36 -7.77 17.18 10.99
C ASP A 36 -6.98 17.08 12.31
N GLY A 37 -6.98 15.91 12.96
CA GLY A 37 -6.18 15.68 14.16
C GLY A 37 -4.73 15.40 13.81
N HIS A 38 -3.82 16.29 14.22
CA HIS A 38 -2.36 16.12 14.01
C HIS A 38 -1.86 14.73 14.46
N HIS A 39 -2.22 14.29 15.67
CA HIS A 39 -1.82 12.97 16.19
C HIS A 39 -2.42 11.81 15.39
N ASN A 40 -3.60 11.99 14.78
CA ASN A 40 -4.18 10.94 13.94
C ASN A 40 -3.41 10.80 12.63
N LEU A 41 -2.98 11.91 11.99
CA LEU A 41 -2.17 11.84 10.78
C LEU A 41 -0.80 11.21 11.03
N GLU A 42 -0.11 11.61 12.10
CA GLU A 42 1.19 11.03 12.48
C GLU A 42 1.07 9.53 12.82
N SER A 43 0.04 9.16 13.58
CA SER A 43 -0.25 7.75 13.89
C SER A 43 -0.60 6.96 12.64
N TRP A 44 -1.41 7.53 11.75
CA TRP A 44 -1.78 6.94 10.48
C TRP A 44 -0.54 6.67 9.61
N ASP A 45 0.33 7.67 9.45
CA ASP A 45 1.55 7.56 8.65
C ASP A 45 2.51 6.50 9.22
N THR A 46 2.79 6.60 10.52
CA THR A 46 3.67 5.64 11.21
C THR A 46 3.15 4.21 11.03
N THR A 47 1.84 4.03 11.18
CA THR A 47 1.20 2.72 11.12
C THR A 47 1.22 2.14 9.72
N ILE A 48 0.81 2.91 8.70
CA ILE A 48 0.79 2.41 7.31
C ILE A 48 2.21 2.13 6.80
N ARG A 49 3.18 2.97 7.14
CA ARG A 49 4.60 2.74 6.79
C ARG A 49 5.14 1.51 7.50
N HIS A 50 4.88 1.34 8.79
CA HIS A 50 5.31 0.15 9.53
C HIS A 50 4.70 -1.12 8.94
N PHE A 51 3.40 -1.10 8.66
CA PHE A 51 2.67 -2.21 8.04
C PHE A 51 3.31 -2.63 6.70
N LEU A 52 3.54 -1.67 5.81
CA LEU A 52 4.14 -1.94 4.50
C LEU A 52 5.63 -2.30 4.59
N ARG A 53 6.33 -1.85 5.63
CA ARG A 53 7.76 -2.15 5.82
C ARG A 53 8.02 -3.61 6.13
N MET A 54 7.08 -4.30 6.79
CA MET A 54 7.20 -5.74 7.08
C MET A 54 7.49 -6.58 5.82
N GLU A 55 7.06 -6.11 4.66
CA GLU A 55 7.19 -6.79 3.38
C GLU A 55 7.90 -5.91 2.32
N ASN A 56 8.66 -4.89 2.77
CA ASN A 56 9.37 -3.93 1.92
C ASN A 56 8.48 -3.18 0.90
N LEU A 57 7.18 -3.07 1.14
CA LEU A 57 6.22 -2.41 0.24
C LEU A 57 6.14 -0.88 0.44
N HIS A 58 6.70 -0.36 1.52
CA HIS A 58 6.73 1.09 1.81
C HIS A 58 7.37 1.91 0.69
N VAL A 59 8.28 1.30 -0.09
CA VAL A 59 8.92 1.89 -1.27
C VAL A 59 7.92 2.41 -2.31
N PHE A 60 6.73 1.81 -2.39
CA PHE A 60 5.65 2.24 -3.28
C PHE A 60 4.92 3.51 -2.81
N LEU A 61 5.21 4.00 -1.59
CA LEU A 61 4.75 5.30 -1.09
C LEU A 61 5.75 6.41 -1.42
N ASP A 62 7.03 6.07 -1.34
CA ASP A 62 8.12 7.05 -1.43
C ASP A 62 8.51 7.34 -2.90
N THR A 63 8.52 6.31 -3.74
CA THR A 63 9.02 6.41 -5.12
C THR A 63 8.03 5.82 -6.13
N ASP A 64 7.90 6.47 -7.29
CA ASP A 64 7.16 5.88 -8.40
C ASP A 64 8.03 4.84 -9.11
N ILE A 65 7.89 3.58 -8.68
CA ILE A 65 8.67 2.47 -9.22
C ILE A 65 8.11 2.09 -10.61
N PRO A 66 8.91 2.19 -11.69
CA PRO A 66 8.44 1.93 -13.05
C PRO A 66 7.96 0.48 -13.23
N GLU A 67 7.01 0.29 -14.15
CA GLU A 67 6.55 -1.06 -14.53
C GLU A 67 7.72 -1.85 -15.15
N PRO A 68 8.07 -3.04 -14.62
CA PRO A 68 9.10 -3.88 -15.19
C PRO A 68 8.61 -4.57 -16.47
N ASP A 69 9.55 -5.07 -17.29
CA ASP A 69 9.22 -5.84 -18.50
C ASP A 69 8.33 -7.06 -18.15
N ARG A 70 7.19 -7.16 -18.84
CA ARG A 70 6.22 -8.26 -18.70
C ARG A 70 6.79 -9.61 -19.08
N ASN A 71 7.83 -9.65 -19.92
CA ASN A 71 8.55 -10.88 -20.24
C ASN A 71 9.29 -11.44 -19.03
N ASN A 72 9.69 -10.58 -18.09
CA ASN A 72 10.16 -11.01 -16.77
C ASN A 72 8.97 -11.21 -15.83
N ARG A 73 8.19 -12.27 -16.11
CA ARG A 73 6.91 -12.56 -15.44
C ARG A 73 7.00 -12.52 -13.92
N ARG A 74 8.07 -13.09 -13.32
CA ARG A 74 8.25 -13.11 -11.86
C ARG A 74 8.39 -11.69 -11.29
N LEU A 75 9.21 -10.85 -11.92
CA LEU A 75 9.43 -9.48 -11.48
C LEU A 75 8.16 -8.64 -11.66
N TRP A 76 7.48 -8.80 -12.78
CA TRP A 76 6.21 -8.14 -13.07
C TRP A 76 5.10 -8.53 -12.08
N GLU A 77 4.92 -9.83 -11.80
CA GLU A 77 3.95 -10.31 -10.81
C GLU A 77 4.24 -9.73 -9.42
N THR A 78 5.51 -9.75 -8.99
CA THR A 78 5.93 -9.20 -7.69
C THR A 78 5.63 -7.70 -7.60
N TRP A 79 5.99 -6.93 -8.63
CA TRP A 79 5.72 -5.50 -8.71
C TRP A 79 4.22 -5.20 -8.70
N SER A 80 3.44 -5.91 -9.52
CA SER A 80 2.00 -5.71 -9.67
C SER A 80 1.25 -6.02 -8.37
N THR A 81 1.58 -7.15 -7.72
CA THR A 81 1.00 -7.53 -6.44
C THR A 81 1.40 -6.57 -5.32
N GLY A 82 2.69 -6.20 -5.23
CA GLY A 82 3.15 -5.26 -4.21
C GLY A 82 2.42 -3.92 -4.26
N ARG A 83 2.23 -3.38 -5.47
CA ARG A 83 1.41 -2.17 -5.69
C ARG A 83 -0.04 -2.37 -5.30
N ALA A 84 -0.64 -3.50 -5.68
CA ALA A 84 -2.04 -3.78 -5.35
C ALA A 84 -2.26 -3.83 -3.83
N VAL A 85 -1.34 -4.44 -3.08
CA VAL A 85 -1.44 -4.52 -1.61
C VAL A 85 -1.23 -3.15 -0.97
N ALA A 86 -0.23 -2.39 -1.40
CA ALA A 86 -0.01 -1.05 -0.87
C ALA A 86 -1.21 -0.12 -1.12
N LYS A 87 -1.80 -0.19 -2.32
CA LYS A 87 -3.04 0.53 -2.64
C LYS A 87 -4.18 0.08 -1.72
N TYR A 88 -4.37 -1.23 -1.57
CA TYR A 88 -5.45 -1.77 -0.76
C TYR A 88 -5.35 -1.27 0.70
N ALA A 89 -4.18 -1.39 1.31
CA ALA A 89 -3.95 -0.93 2.68
C ALA A 89 -4.25 0.57 2.86
N LEU A 90 -3.83 1.42 1.91
CA LEU A 90 -4.19 2.83 1.91
C LEU A 90 -5.70 3.03 1.82
N CYS A 91 -6.37 2.43 0.83
CA CYS A 91 -7.81 2.59 0.63
C CYS A 91 -8.65 2.14 1.84
N GLU A 92 -8.21 1.12 2.58
CA GLU A 92 -8.84 0.66 3.83
C GLU A 92 -8.74 1.73 4.93
N THR A 93 -7.57 2.37 5.09
CA THR A 93 -7.41 3.45 6.08
C THR A 93 -8.19 4.72 5.73
N LEU A 94 -8.57 4.88 4.45
CA LEU A 94 -9.36 6.00 3.93
C LEU A 94 -10.86 5.63 3.80
N SER A 95 -11.33 4.61 4.52
CA SER A 95 -12.71 4.10 4.38
C SER A 95 -13.80 5.06 4.91
N LYS A 96 -13.45 5.97 5.82
CA LYS A 96 -14.43 6.86 6.47
C LYS A 96 -15.12 7.80 5.46
N PRO A 97 -16.46 7.92 5.48
CA PRO A 97 -17.20 8.70 4.47
C PRO A 97 -16.75 10.15 4.33
N HIS A 98 -16.49 10.86 5.45
CA HIS A 98 -16.07 12.26 5.41
C HIS A 98 -14.66 12.45 4.84
N ILE A 99 -13.76 11.48 5.07
CA ILE A 99 -12.42 11.46 4.47
C ILE A 99 -12.52 11.28 2.96
N ARG A 100 -13.30 10.27 2.52
CA ARG A 100 -13.54 10.03 1.09
C ARG A 100 -14.16 11.22 0.39
N GLU A 101 -15.13 11.87 1.03
CA GLU A 101 -15.78 13.04 0.48
C GLU A 101 -14.80 14.21 0.31
N ARG A 102 -13.97 14.50 1.31
CA ARG A 102 -12.92 15.53 1.19
C ARG A 102 -11.92 15.18 0.09
N LEU A 103 -11.43 13.95 0.06
CA LEU A 103 -10.55 13.47 -1.01
C LEU A 103 -11.16 13.68 -2.40
N ARG A 104 -12.43 13.30 -2.62
CA ARG A 104 -13.12 13.49 -3.91
C ARG A 104 -13.22 14.95 -4.32
N ARG A 105 -13.51 15.86 -3.38
CA ARG A 105 -13.54 17.32 -3.65
C ARG A 105 -12.20 17.86 -4.13
N HIS A 106 -11.11 17.16 -3.81
CA HIS A 106 -9.75 17.48 -4.23
C HIS A 106 -9.23 16.56 -5.35
N GLY A 107 -10.14 15.94 -6.12
CA GLY A 107 -9.79 15.20 -7.34
C GLY A 107 -9.29 13.78 -7.08
N TRP A 108 -9.65 13.18 -5.95
CA TRP A 108 -9.31 11.78 -5.68
C TRP A 108 -10.01 10.82 -6.66
N ASP A 109 -9.20 10.08 -7.40
CA ASP A 109 -9.60 8.92 -8.20
C ASP A 109 -9.31 7.63 -7.41
N SER A 110 -10.36 6.92 -7.00
CA SER A 110 -10.24 5.64 -6.30
C SER A 110 -9.71 4.51 -7.18
N GLU A 111 -9.84 4.63 -8.50
CA GLU A 111 -9.40 3.63 -9.47
C GLU A 111 -7.93 3.76 -9.83
N ASN A 112 -7.29 4.89 -9.50
CA ASN A 112 -5.86 5.09 -9.69
C ASN A 112 -5.06 3.91 -9.10
N LYS A 113 -4.15 3.34 -9.88
CA LYS A 113 -3.38 2.14 -9.49
C LYS A 113 -2.10 2.47 -8.74
N ASN A 114 -1.78 3.74 -8.54
CA ASN A 114 -0.54 4.17 -7.88
C ASN A 114 -0.78 4.38 -6.38
N PRO A 115 -0.17 3.56 -5.49
CA PRO A 115 -0.27 3.76 -4.04
C PRO A 115 0.24 5.15 -3.63
N LYS A 116 1.36 5.60 -4.21
CA LYS A 116 1.94 6.92 -3.95
C LYS A 116 0.95 8.06 -4.20
N TYR A 117 0.14 7.97 -5.26
CA TYR A 117 -0.87 8.99 -5.56
C TYR A 117 -1.86 9.18 -4.40
N HIS A 118 -2.36 8.08 -3.82
CA HIS A 118 -3.30 8.16 -2.69
C HIS A 118 -2.62 8.73 -1.45
N TYR A 119 -1.39 8.31 -1.19
CA TYR A 119 -0.60 8.74 -0.04
C TYR A 119 -0.23 10.23 -0.12
N ASP A 120 0.28 10.69 -1.27
CA ASP A 120 0.63 12.09 -1.52
C ASP A 120 -0.60 13.00 -1.44
N LEU A 121 -1.76 12.53 -1.92
CA LEU A 121 -3.00 13.29 -1.82
C LEU A 121 -3.40 13.52 -0.35
N VAL A 122 -3.26 12.51 0.50
CA VAL A 122 -3.45 12.67 1.96
C VAL A 122 -2.47 13.73 2.51
N TRP A 123 -1.19 13.64 2.17
CA TRP A 123 -0.20 14.62 2.61
C TRP A 123 -0.49 16.04 2.14
N SER A 124 -0.96 16.22 0.91
CA SER A 124 -1.34 17.56 0.42
C SER A 124 -2.48 18.19 1.20
N LEU A 125 -3.40 17.37 1.75
CA LEU A 125 -4.61 17.84 2.42
C LEU A 125 -4.49 17.96 3.93
N TRP A 126 -3.62 17.16 4.54
CA TRP A 126 -3.48 17.09 6.00
C TRP A 126 -2.03 17.31 6.47
N GLY A 127 -1.03 17.23 5.60
CA GLY A 127 0.40 17.33 5.97
C GLY A 127 0.79 18.64 6.64
N HIS A 128 0.08 19.74 6.35
CA HIS A 128 0.28 21.04 7.00
C HIS A 128 -0.07 21.04 8.50
N LEU A 129 -0.69 19.97 9.01
CA LEU A 129 -1.02 19.81 10.43
C LEU A 129 0.16 19.31 11.25
N ILE A 130 1.24 18.85 10.61
CA ILE A 130 2.47 18.42 11.28
C ILE A 130 3.43 19.61 11.34
N PRO A 131 3.81 20.08 12.55
CA PRO A 131 4.86 21.08 12.71
C PRO A 131 6.18 20.58 12.13
N ALA A 132 6.89 21.45 11.42
CA ALA A 132 8.22 21.17 10.86
C ALA A 132 9.29 20.94 11.93
#